data_AF-A0AA39KI34-F1
#
_entry.id   AF-A0AA39KI34-F1
#
_cell.length_a   1.000
_cell.length_b   1.000
_cell.length_c   1.000
_cell.angle_alpha   90.00
_cell.angle_beta   90.00
_cell.angle_gamma   90.00
#
_symmetry.space_group_name_H-M   'P 1'
#
loop_
_entity.id
_entity.type
_entity.pdbx_description
1 polymer ?
#
loop_
_entity_poly.entity_id
_entity_poly.type
_entity_poly.pdbx_seq_one_letter_code
_entity_poly.pdbx_strand_id
1 'polypeptide(L)'
;MVDYIADYLETIRTRRVYPAVSPGYLRNILPISAPIDGEPWENIFQDIELKIMPGVTHWQSPHMHAYFPALNCPASLLADMLADAINCLGFTWASSPVCTELETIVMNWLGKMIGLPDDFLHCPNGSGGGVIQTTASESTLVCLLAARARAIRSIQENEPGRSSSEINSCLVAYCSDQENSRKLLRDCRPEEKFRKMPKVFGGL
;
A
#
# COMPACT_ATOMS: atom_id res chain seq x y z
N MET A 1 1.97 25.55 -8.55
CA MET A 1 1.65 24.14 -8.24
C MET A 1 0.46 24.03 -7.31
N VAL A 2 0.45 24.71 -6.16
CA VAL A 2 -0.70 24.69 -5.22
C VAL A 2 -2.00 25.11 -5.91
N ASP A 3 -2.03 26.27 -6.57
CA ASP A 3 -3.22 26.77 -7.28
C ASP A 3 -3.71 25.79 -8.35
N TYR A 4 -2.76 25.20 -9.09
CA TYR A 4 -3.08 24.19 -10.10
C TYR A 4 -3.72 22.93 -9.53
N ILE A 5 -3.22 22.43 -8.40
CA ILE A 5 -3.81 21.26 -7.73
C ILE A 5 -5.23 21.60 -7.27
N ALA A 6 -5.44 22.79 -6.70
CA ALA A 6 -6.76 23.26 -6.29
C ALA A 6 -7.71 23.34 -7.49
N ASP A 7 -7.33 24.06 -8.55
CA ASP A 7 -8.10 24.21 -9.78
C ASP A 7 -8.43 22.84 -10.40
N TYR A 8 -7.46 21.93 -10.45
CA TYR A 8 -7.64 20.57 -10.96
C TYR A 8 -8.70 19.80 -10.16
N LEU A 9 -8.65 19.82 -8.83
CA LEU A 9 -9.60 19.10 -7.97
C LEU A 9 -10.99 19.76 -7.99
N GLU A 10 -11.07 21.09 -8.01
CA GLU A 10 -12.34 21.81 -8.09
C GLU A 10 -13.06 21.56 -9.42
N THR A 11 -12.31 21.54 -10.52
CA THR A 11 -12.86 21.38 -11.88
C THR A 11 -12.87 19.94 -12.37
N ILE A 12 -12.48 18.95 -11.55
CA ILE A 12 -12.27 17.56 -11.98
C ILE A 12 -13.50 16.91 -12.64
N ARG A 13 -14.71 17.39 -12.30
CA ARG A 13 -15.98 16.95 -12.90
C ARG A 13 -16.06 17.18 -14.41
N THR A 14 -15.34 18.18 -14.91
CA THR A 14 -15.28 18.53 -16.33
C THR A 14 -14.38 17.60 -17.13
N ARG A 15 -13.50 16.84 -16.46
CA ARG A 15 -12.55 15.94 -17.11
C ARG A 15 -13.17 14.57 -17.37
N ARG A 16 -12.82 13.99 -18.52
CA ARG A 16 -13.22 12.63 -18.90
C ARG A 16 -12.48 11.61 -18.02
N VAL A 17 -13.20 10.85 -17.19
CA VAL A 17 -12.61 9.91 -16.21
C VAL A 17 -11.58 8.95 -16.81
N TYR A 18 -11.93 8.28 -17.91
CA TYR A 18 -11.07 7.28 -18.56
C TYR A 18 -10.42 7.88 -19.82
N PRO A 19 -9.09 7.77 -19.98
CA PRO A 19 -8.36 8.46 -21.04
C PRO A 19 -8.69 7.92 -22.43
N ALA A 20 -8.50 8.75 -23.46
CA ALA A 20 -8.72 8.41 -24.87
C ALA A 20 -7.41 8.19 -25.63
N VAL A 21 -6.49 7.42 -25.04
CA VAL A 21 -5.15 7.16 -25.57
C VAL A 21 -4.91 5.65 -25.75
N SER A 22 -3.97 5.30 -26.61
CA SER A 22 -3.53 3.91 -26.81
C SER A 22 -2.27 3.60 -26.01
N PRO A 23 -2.05 2.34 -25.60
CA PRO A 23 -0.78 1.93 -24.99
C PRO A 23 0.43 2.36 -25.82
N GLY A 24 1.41 2.99 -25.18
CA GLY A 24 2.61 3.52 -25.83
C GLY A 24 2.54 4.97 -26.29
N TYR A 25 1.39 5.66 -26.20
CA TYR A 25 1.25 7.05 -26.70
C TYR A 25 2.31 8.02 -26.14
N LEU A 26 2.65 7.93 -24.86
CA LEU A 26 3.55 8.85 -24.17
C LEU A 26 4.98 8.79 -24.74
N ARG A 27 5.42 7.60 -25.17
CA ARG A 27 6.74 7.38 -25.78
C ARG A 27 6.91 8.16 -27.08
N ASN A 28 5.82 8.39 -27.81
CA ASN A 28 5.86 9.09 -29.09
C ASN A 28 5.88 10.62 -28.95
N ILE A 29 5.58 11.16 -27.77
CA ILE A 29 5.49 12.60 -27.52
C ILE A 29 6.57 13.13 -26.56
N LEU A 30 7.28 12.25 -25.87
CA LEU A 30 8.43 12.61 -25.03
C LEU A 30 9.76 12.47 -25.79
N PRO A 31 10.81 13.21 -25.38
CA PRO A 31 12.16 13.03 -25.89
C PRO A 31 12.66 11.58 -25.68
N ILE A 32 13.51 11.12 -26.60
CA ILE A 32 14.10 9.76 -26.54
C ILE A 32 15.17 9.58 -25.46
N SER A 33 15.67 10.69 -24.91
CA SER A 33 16.70 10.73 -23.87
C SER A 33 16.43 11.87 -22.90
N ALA A 34 16.88 11.72 -21.65
CA ALA A 34 16.81 12.78 -20.65
C ALA A 34 17.65 14.01 -21.10
N PRO A 35 17.23 15.23 -20.75
CA PRO A 35 18.01 16.42 -21.04
C PRO A 35 19.30 16.43 -20.21
N ILE A 36 20.39 16.96 -20.79
CA ILE A 36 21.68 17.12 -20.09
C ILE A 36 21.64 18.35 -19.18
N ASP A 37 21.00 19.40 -19.66
CA ASP A 37 20.83 20.66 -18.96
C ASP A 37 19.41 20.79 -18.40
N GLY A 38 19.25 21.59 -17.34
CA GLY A 38 17.93 21.86 -16.76
C GLY A 38 17.00 22.58 -17.75
N GLU A 39 15.73 22.21 -17.74
CA GLU A 39 14.70 22.87 -18.54
C GLU A 39 14.03 24.00 -17.74
N PRO A 40 13.55 25.06 -18.41
CA PRO A 40 12.69 26.06 -17.77
C PRO A 40 11.47 25.41 -17.12
N TRP A 41 11.14 25.83 -15.89
CA TRP A 41 10.00 25.29 -15.15
C TRP A 41 8.69 25.44 -15.91
N GLU A 42 8.53 26.53 -16.65
CA GLU A 42 7.33 26.82 -17.44
C GLU A 42 7.08 25.75 -18.50
N ASN A 43 8.14 25.20 -19.11
CA ASN A 43 8.04 24.13 -20.10
C ASN A 43 7.60 22.82 -19.43
N ILE A 44 8.23 22.47 -18.30
CA ILE A 44 7.88 21.28 -17.51
C ILE A 44 6.43 21.37 -17.04
N PHE A 45 6.01 22.53 -16.57
CA PHE A 45 4.67 22.76 -16.07
C PHE A 45 3.63 22.69 -17.19
N GLN A 46 3.92 23.23 -18.37
CA GLN A 46 3.06 23.14 -19.55
C GLN A 46 2.87 21.68 -20.01
N ASP A 47 3.91 20.86 -19.91
CA ASP A 47 3.88 19.44 -20.27
C ASP A 47 2.89 18.62 -19.43
N ILE A 48 2.56 19.06 -18.21
CA ILE A 48 1.56 18.40 -17.37
C ILE A 48 0.21 18.32 -18.09
N GLU A 49 -0.30 19.45 -18.61
CA GLU A 49 -1.59 19.47 -19.32
C GLU A 49 -1.48 18.92 -20.74
N LEU A 50 -0.38 19.20 -21.45
CA LEU A 50 -0.26 18.81 -22.86
C LEU A 50 0.06 17.33 -23.06
N LYS A 51 0.91 16.75 -22.19
CA LYS A 51 1.47 15.41 -22.38
C LYS A 51 0.98 14.41 -21.35
N ILE A 52 0.80 14.81 -20.08
CA ILE A 52 0.46 13.90 -19.00
C ILE A 52 -1.07 13.73 -18.85
N MET A 53 -1.80 14.82 -18.66
CA MET A 53 -3.25 14.79 -18.39
C MET A 53 -4.10 14.01 -19.40
N PRO A 54 -3.81 13.99 -20.72
CA PRO A 54 -4.58 13.21 -21.69
C PRO A 54 -4.59 11.69 -21.41
N GLY A 55 -3.58 11.17 -20.72
CA GLY A 55 -3.50 9.76 -20.33
C GLY A 55 -3.80 9.47 -18.86
N VAL A 56 -4.17 10.48 -18.07
CA VAL A 56 -4.52 10.27 -16.65
C VAL A 56 -5.91 9.66 -16.56
N THR A 57 -6.05 8.63 -15.72
CA THR A 57 -7.36 8.21 -15.23
C THR A 57 -7.69 9.02 -13.98
N HIS A 58 -8.78 9.78 -14.00
CA HIS A 58 -9.08 10.74 -12.93
C HIS A 58 -9.79 10.07 -11.74
N TRP A 59 -9.01 9.47 -10.85
CA TRP A 59 -9.51 8.72 -9.69
C TRP A 59 -10.34 9.53 -8.69
N GLN A 60 -10.09 10.84 -8.58
CA GLN A 60 -10.84 11.73 -7.68
C GLN A 60 -12.13 12.28 -8.32
N SER A 61 -12.44 11.91 -9.57
CA SER A 61 -13.70 12.32 -10.22
C SER A 61 -14.88 11.64 -9.53
N PRO A 62 -15.99 12.35 -9.27
CA PRO A 62 -17.21 11.72 -8.72
C PRO A 62 -17.85 10.74 -9.70
N HIS A 63 -17.40 10.70 -10.96
CA HIS A 63 -17.84 9.75 -11.99
C HIS A 63 -16.93 8.50 -12.06
N MET A 64 -15.89 8.41 -11.22
CA MET A 64 -15.03 7.22 -11.12
C MET A 64 -15.69 6.17 -10.22
N HIS A 65 -16.17 5.09 -10.83
CA HIS A 65 -16.82 3.98 -10.15
C HIS A 65 -16.15 2.61 -10.42
N ALA A 66 -14.92 2.61 -10.92
CA ALA A 66 -14.14 1.40 -11.10
C ALA A 66 -13.36 1.03 -9.83
N TYR A 67 -13.19 -0.27 -9.58
CA TYR A 67 -12.46 -0.81 -8.44
C TYR A 67 -13.01 -0.35 -7.07
N PHE A 68 -12.12 -0.05 -6.13
CA PHE A 68 -12.43 0.61 -4.87
C PHE A 68 -11.80 2.01 -4.84
N PRO A 69 -12.35 2.95 -4.05
CA PRO A 69 -11.83 4.31 -3.97
C PRO A 69 -10.38 4.36 -3.47
N ALA A 70 -9.56 5.18 -4.13
CA ALA A 70 -8.25 5.61 -3.65
C ALA A 70 -8.30 7.14 -3.48
N LEU A 71 -8.87 7.59 -2.37
CA LEU A 71 -9.21 9.00 -2.15
C LEU A 71 -8.01 9.80 -1.66
N ASN A 72 -7.97 11.09 -1.98
CA ASN A 72 -7.07 12.06 -1.37
C ASN A 72 -7.84 13.14 -0.60
N CYS A 73 -7.13 13.93 0.19
CA CYS A 73 -7.67 15.12 0.84
C CYS A 73 -6.58 16.20 0.99
N PRO A 74 -6.96 17.49 1.13
CA PRO A 74 -5.98 18.58 1.28
C PRO A 74 -5.00 18.37 2.45
N ALA A 75 -5.48 17.81 3.56
CA ALA A 75 -4.62 17.52 4.72
C ALA A 75 -3.54 16.47 4.38
N SER A 76 -3.87 15.43 3.62
CA SER A 76 -2.91 14.42 3.17
C SER A 76 -1.85 15.03 2.26
N LEU A 77 -2.25 15.90 1.32
CA LEU A 77 -1.32 16.56 0.40
C LEU A 77 -0.32 17.44 1.16
N LEU A 78 -0.79 18.21 2.15
CA LEU A 78 0.09 19.04 2.98
C LEU A 78 1.01 18.22 3.87
N ALA A 79 0.52 17.09 4.40
CA ALA A 79 1.33 16.18 5.19
C ALA A 79 2.45 15.57 4.35
N ASP A 80 2.15 15.10 3.13
CA ASP A 80 3.14 14.56 2.21
C ASP A 80 4.17 15.63 1.80
N MET A 81 3.75 16.86 1.51
CA MET A 81 4.68 17.97 1.23
C MET A 81 5.67 18.22 2.38
N LEU A 82 5.20 18.14 3.62
CA LEU A 82 6.06 18.32 4.80
C LEU A 82 6.97 17.10 5.01
N ALA A 83 6.43 15.88 4.84
CA ALA A 83 7.20 14.64 4.95
C ALA A 83 8.34 14.61 3.93
N ASP A 84 8.07 14.97 2.67
CA ASP A 84 9.05 15.07 1.59
C ASP A 84 10.10 16.16 1.85
N ALA A 85 9.72 17.28 2.47
CA ALA A 85 10.65 18.35 2.83
C ALA A 85 11.60 17.93 3.97
N ILE A 86 11.11 17.17 4.96
CA ILE A 86 11.93 16.64 6.05
C ILE A 86 12.82 15.49 5.56
N ASN A 87 12.26 14.62 4.71
CA ASN A 87 12.93 13.48 4.10
C ASN A 87 13.70 12.58 5.11
N CYS A 88 13.10 12.33 6.30
CA CYS A 88 13.70 11.42 7.29
C CYS A 88 13.56 9.95 6.88
N LEU A 89 14.60 9.16 7.11
CA LEU A 89 14.54 7.70 6.97
C LEU A 89 14.43 7.06 8.36
N GLY A 90 13.30 6.42 8.65
CA GLY A 90 12.98 5.80 9.94
C GLY A 90 13.33 4.31 10.07
N PHE A 91 14.45 3.85 9.50
CA PHE A 91 14.81 2.41 9.55
C PHE A 91 15.31 1.94 10.93
N THR A 92 15.70 2.86 11.81
CA THR A 92 15.90 2.62 13.25
C THR A 92 15.36 3.80 14.04
N TRP A 93 15.10 3.60 15.34
CA TRP A 93 14.73 4.72 16.21
C TRP A 93 15.78 5.83 16.19
N ALA A 94 17.07 5.49 16.19
CA ALA A 94 18.15 6.47 16.18
C ALA A 94 18.26 7.27 14.87
N SER A 95 17.76 6.75 13.74
CA SER A 95 17.84 7.45 12.45
C SER A 95 16.80 8.56 12.33
N SER A 96 15.65 8.42 13.00
CA SER A 96 14.69 9.50 13.22
C SER A 96 13.66 9.08 14.28
N PRO A 97 13.82 9.51 15.55
CA PRO A 97 12.91 9.12 16.62
C PRO A 97 11.46 9.54 16.34
N VAL A 98 11.27 10.74 15.79
CA VAL A 98 9.92 11.26 15.49
C VAL A 98 9.20 10.44 14.43
N CYS A 99 9.93 9.92 13.42
CA CYS A 99 9.40 9.04 12.38
C CYS A 99 8.77 7.77 13.05
N THR A 100 9.37 7.20 14.10
CA THR A 100 8.84 6.02 14.82
C THR A 100 7.77 6.35 15.88
N GLU A 101 8.04 7.33 16.74
CA GLU A 101 7.17 7.66 17.89
C GLU A 101 5.80 8.15 17.44
N LEU A 102 5.76 8.99 16.39
CA LEU A 102 4.51 9.53 15.86
C LEU A 102 3.64 8.43 15.24
N GLU A 103 4.25 7.47 14.53
CA GLU A 103 3.54 6.33 13.96
C GLU A 103 2.84 5.51 15.05
N THR A 104 3.56 5.17 16.13
CA THR A 104 3.00 4.45 17.28
C THR A 104 1.79 5.17 17.88
N ILE A 105 1.87 6.48 18.06
CA ILE A 105 0.78 7.29 18.63
C ILE A 105 -0.45 7.30 17.69
N VAL A 106 -0.24 7.58 16.40
CA VAL A 106 -1.32 7.68 15.41
C VAL A 106 -1.98 6.32 15.18
N MET A 107 -1.21 5.23 15.17
CA MET A 107 -1.78 3.88 15.08
C MET A 107 -2.62 3.52 16.31
N ASN A 108 -2.25 3.97 17.50
CA ASN A 108 -3.10 3.83 18.68
C ASN A 108 -4.40 4.63 18.56
N TRP A 109 -4.35 5.85 18.02
CA TRP A 109 -5.55 6.64 17.77
C TRP A 109 -6.48 5.92 16.79
N LEU A 110 -5.94 5.43 15.67
CA LEU A 110 -6.72 4.69 14.67
C LEU A 110 -7.33 3.41 15.26
N GLY A 111 -6.55 2.62 16.02
CA GLY A 111 -7.03 1.41 16.67
C GLY A 111 -8.22 1.68 17.61
N LYS A 112 -8.14 2.76 18.39
CA LYS A 112 -9.26 3.21 19.24
C LYS A 112 -10.47 3.68 18.43
N MET A 113 -10.26 4.42 17.34
CA MET A 113 -11.35 4.92 16.49
C MET A 113 -12.17 3.81 15.85
N ILE A 114 -11.53 2.68 15.50
CA ILE A 114 -12.22 1.52 14.91
C ILE A 114 -12.61 0.45 15.95
N GLY A 115 -12.38 0.72 17.24
CA GLY A 115 -12.79 -0.16 18.33
C GLY A 115 -11.99 -1.47 18.43
N LEU A 116 -10.70 -1.46 18.10
CA LEU A 116 -9.85 -2.63 18.32
C LEU A 116 -9.67 -2.91 19.83
N PRO A 117 -9.58 -4.20 20.23
CA PRO A 117 -9.15 -4.57 21.58
C PRO A 117 -7.80 -3.97 21.95
N ASP A 118 -7.59 -3.74 23.25
CA ASP A 118 -6.34 -3.17 23.78
C ASP A 118 -5.10 -4.01 23.46
N ASP A 119 -5.27 -5.32 23.19
CA ASP A 119 -4.20 -6.23 22.75
C ASP A 119 -3.56 -5.81 21.41
N PHE A 120 -4.22 -4.96 20.61
CA PHE A 120 -3.68 -4.42 19.36
C PHE A 120 -3.00 -3.05 19.52
N LEU A 121 -3.11 -2.42 20.70
CA LEU A 121 -2.55 -1.11 20.96
C LEU A 121 -1.12 -1.23 21.48
N HIS A 122 -0.31 -0.22 21.16
CA HIS A 122 1.01 -0.02 21.78
C HIS A 122 0.80 0.40 23.24
N CYS A 123 1.00 -0.56 24.14
CA CYS A 123 0.90 -0.38 25.59
C CYS A 123 2.26 -0.71 26.24
N PRO A 124 2.70 0.00 27.31
CA PRO A 124 4.01 -0.24 27.93
C PRO A 124 4.30 -1.69 28.35
N ASN A 125 3.26 -2.45 28.69
CA ASN A 125 3.33 -3.87 29.07
C ASN A 125 2.60 -4.79 28.08
N GLY A 126 2.23 -4.28 26.91
CA GLY A 126 1.55 -5.05 25.87
C GLY A 126 2.53 -5.69 24.90
N SER A 127 2.11 -6.79 24.26
CA SER A 127 2.87 -7.43 23.17
C SER A 127 2.37 -7.04 21.78
N GLY A 128 1.37 -6.16 21.70
CA GLY A 128 0.74 -5.69 20.47
C GLY A 128 1.26 -4.35 19.98
N GLY A 129 0.67 -3.89 18.88
CA GLY A 129 0.97 -2.62 18.26
C GLY A 129 0.53 -2.55 16.80
N GLY A 130 0.41 -1.34 16.29
CA GLY A 130 0.16 -1.06 14.87
C GLY A 130 1.39 -0.52 14.16
N VAL A 131 1.53 -0.84 12.87
CA VAL A 131 2.58 -0.34 11.98
C VAL A 131 1.95 0.06 10.64
N ILE A 132 2.45 1.11 10.01
CA ILE A 132 2.02 1.54 8.68
C ILE A 132 2.73 0.68 7.63
N GLN A 133 1.97 0.15 6.69
CA GLN A 133 2.46 -0.62 5.54
C GLN A 133 2.00 0.05 4.26
N THR A 134 2.75 -0.12 3.17
CA THR A 134 2.43 0.52 1.89
C THR A 134 1.14 -0.03 1.29
N THR A 135 0.90 -1.34 1.45
CA THR A 135 -0.28 -1.99 0.90
C THR A 135 -0.84 -3.08 1.81
N ALA A 136 -2.13 -3.39 1.62
CA ALA A 136 -2.77 -4.54 2.27
C ALA A 136 -2.18 -5.89 1.81
N SER A 137 -1.59 -5.97 0.60
CA SER A 137 -0.90 -7.18 0.12
C SER A 137 0.38 -7.44 0.91
N GLU A 138 1.23 -6.41 1.05
CA GLU A 138 2.44 -6.48 1.87
C GLU A 138 2.13 -6.85 3.32
N SER A 139 1.10 -6.23 3.90
CA SER A 139 0.63 -6.56 5.25
C SER A 139 0.25 -8.04 5.37
N THR A 140 -0.47 -8.58 4.37
CA THR A 140 -0.88 -10.00 4.35
C THR A 140 0.33 -10.92 4.24
N LEU A 141 1.30 -10.58 3.40
CA LEU A 141 2.55 -11.33 3.25
C LEU A 141 3.36 -11.33 4.55
N VAL A 142 3.52 -10.17 5.21
CA VAL A 142 4.23 -10.06 6.49
C VAL A 142 3.55 -10.93 7.55
N CYS A 143 2.22 -10.91 7.64
CA CYS A 143 1.47 -11.79 8.53
C CYS A 143 1.72 -13.27 8.23
N LEU A 144 1.71 -13.68 6.96
CA LEU A 144 1.96 -15.05 6.54
C LEU A 144 3.38 -15.51 6.90
N LEU A 145 4.39 -14.67 6.64
CA LEU A 145 5.79 -14.96 6.99
C LEU A 145 5.99 -15.10 8.50
N ALA A 146 5.35 -14.23 9.30
CA ALA A 146 5.39 -14.31 10.76
C ALA A 146 4.69 -15.58 11.28
N ALA A 147 3.51 -15.91 10.72
CA ALA A 147 2.79 -17.14 11.07
C ALA A 147 3.59 -18.40 10.71
N ARG A 148 4.21 -18.43 9.52
CA ARG A 148 5.09 -19.50 9.08
C ARG A 148 6.29 -19.68 10.00
N ALA A 149 6.98 -18.61 10.35
CA ALA A 149 8.13 -18.65 11.24
C ALA A 149 7.73 -19.18 12.63
N ARG A 150 6.59 -18.73 13.17
CA ARG A 150 6.03 -19.22 14.44
C ARG A 150 5.68 -20.70 14.39
N ALA A 151 5.01 -21.15 13.32
CA ALA A 151 4.63 -22.56 13.14
C ALA A 151 5.86 -23.48 13.04
N ILE A 152 6.87 -23.08 12.26
CA ILE A 152 8.13 -23.83 12.15
C ILE A 152 8.80 -23.96 13.52
N ARG A 153 8.96 -22.86 14.26
CA ARG A 153 9.56 -22.90 15.61
C ARG A 153 8.80 -23.83 16.54
N SER A 154 7.47 -23.72 16.59
CA SER A 154 6.63 -24.55 17.46
C SER A 154 6.71 -26.05 17.13
N ILE A 155 6.78 -26.41 15.85
CA ILE A 155 6.95 -27.82 15.45
C ILE A 155 8.35 -28.32 15.79
N GLN A 156 9.39 -27.51 15.58
CA GLN A 156 10.77 -27.87 15.94
C GLN A 156 10.99 -28.06 17.44
N GLU A 157 10.28 -27.31 18.29
CA GLU A 157 10.30 -27.52 19.73
C GLU A 157 9.77 -28.91 20.12
N ASN A 158 8.81 -29.44 19.38
CA ASN A 158 8.24 -30.78 19.60
C ASN A 158 8.98 -31.89 18.83
N GLU A 159 9.57 -31.57 17.67
CA GLU A 159 10.27 -32.48 16.77
C GLU A 159 11.66 -31.93 16.37
N PRO A 160 12.66 -31.94 17.27
CA PRO A 160 13.94 -31.25 17.04
C PRO A 160 14.76 -31.80 15.85
N GLY A 161 14.49 -33.04 15.43
CA GLY A 161 15.18 -33.69 14.31
C GLY A 161 14.64 -33.31 12.93
N ARG A 162 13.52 -32.58 12.85
CA ARG A 162 12.86 -32.26 11.59
C ARG A 162 13.35 -30.94 11.02
N SER A 163 13.72 -30.92 9.75
CA SER A 163 14.26 -29.73 9.11
C SER A 163 13.15 -28.69 8.86
N SER A 164 13.52 -27.41 8.86
CA SER A 164 12.58 -26.31 8.58
C SER A 164 11.91 -26.44 7.19
N SER A 165 12.63 -27.00 6.21
CA SER A 165 12.12 -27.22 4.85
C SER A 165 11.04 -28.31 4.81
N GLU A 166 11.26 -29.44 5.50
CA GLU A 166 10.27 -30.51 5.60
C GLU A 166 9.00 -30.01 6.29
N ILE A 167 9.13 -29.22 7.36
CA ILE A 167 7.99 -28.62 8.04
C ILE A 167 7.26 -27.66 7.09
N ASN A 168 7.99 -26.77 6.42
CA ASN A 168 7.41 -25.80 5.48
C ASN A 168 6.62 -26.49 4.37
N SER A 169 7.13 -27.60 3.82
CA SER A 169 6.47 -28.37 2.76
C SER A 169 5.10 -28.95 3.16
N CYS A 170 4.84 -29.03 4.47
CA CYS A 170 3.62 -29.56 5.06
C CYS A 170 2.65 -28.44 5.52
N LEU A 171 3.08 -27.18 5.56
CA LEU A 171 2.23 -26.06 5.94
C LEU A 171 1.19 -25.78 4.85
N VAL A 172 -0.03 -25.46 5.28
CA VAL A 172 -1.14 -25.11 4.41
C VAL A 172 -1.84 -23.88 4.98
N ALA A 173 -1.98 -22.85 4.14
CA ALA A 173 -2.75 -21.66 4.46
C ALA A 173 -4.14 -21.71 3.79
N TYR A 174 -5.13 -21.11 4.45
CA TYR A 174 -6.53 -21.10 4.01
C TYR A 174 -7.01 -19.69 3.77
N CYS A 175 -7.88 -19.52 2.77
CA CYS A 175 -8.48 -18.26 2.40
C CYS A 175 -9.85 -18.49 1.74
N SER A 176 -10.69 -17.46 1.69
CA SER A 176 -11.98 -17.55 0.97
C SER A 176 -11.75 -17.63 -0.55
N ASP A 177 -12.67 -18.27 -1.27
CA ASP A 177 -12.65 -18.31 -2.74
C ASP A 177 -12.82 -16.93 -3.41
N GLN A 178 -13.40 -15.95 -2.68
CA GLN A 178 -13.59 -14.55 -3.08
C GLN A 178 -12.40 -13.64 -2.73
N GLU A 179 -11.32 -14.18 -2.16
CA GLU A 179 -10.19 -13.35 -1.74
C GLU A 179 -9.50 -12.64 -2.90
N ASN A 180 -8.92 -11.49 -2.57
CA ASN A 180 -8.24 -10.65 -3.56
C ASN A 180 -7.04 -11.41 -4.14
N SER A 181 -7.00 -11.54 -5.48
CA SER A 181 -6.05 -12.36 -6.22
C SER A 181 -4.59 -12.02 -5.98
N ARG A 182 -4.28 -10.76 -5.64
CA ARG A 182 -2.90 -10.32 -5.34
C ARG A 182 -2.39 -10.75 -3.97
N LYS A 183 -3.26 -10.97 -2.97
CA LYS A 183 -2.84 -11.32 -1.61
C LYS A 183 -2.24 -12.73 -1.48
N LEU A 184 -2.46 -13.61 -2.46
CA LEU A 184 -2.31 -15.05 -2.26
C LEU A 184 -1.52 -15.78 -3.36
N LEU A 185 -1.52 -15.29 -4.60
CA LEU A 185 -1.03 -16.08 -5.74
C LEU A 185 0.30 -15.61 -6.33
N ARG A 186 0.76 -14.39 -6.00
CA ARG A 186 2.00 -13.82 -6.56
C ARG A 186 3.09 -13.57 -5.52
N ASP A 187 2.72 -13.39 -4.26
CA ASP A 187 3.65 -13.14 -3.15
C ASP A 187 4.19 -14.42 -2.51
N CYS A 188 3.59 -15.57 -2.84
CA CYS A 188 4.14 -16.88 -2.49
C CYS A 188 5.33 -17.20 -3.39
N ARG A 189 6.49 -17.45 -2.77
CA ARG A 189 7.51 -18.27 -3.43
C ARG A 189 6.89 -19.65 -3.74
N PRO A 190 7.41 -20.41 -4.72
CA PRO A 190 6.84 -21.70 -5.17
C PRO A 190 6.58 -22.77 -4.09
N GLU A 191 6.98 -22.54 -2.84
CA GLU A 191 7.07 -23.53 -1.78
C GLU A 191 5.87 -23.52 -0.80
N GLU A 192 4.96 -22.55 -0.88
CA GLU A 192 3.81 -22.45 0.04
C GLU A 192 2.52 -23.00 -0.58
N LYS A 193 1.85 -23.91 0.13
CA LYS A 193 0.58 -24.51 -0.31
C LYS A 193 -0.61 -23.70 0.20
N PHE A 194 -1.47 -23.27 -0.73
CA PHE A 194 -2.72 -22.58 -0.41
C PHE A 194 -3.95 -23.41 -0.77
N ARG A 195 -4.97 -23.34 0.08
CA ARG A 195 -6.30 -23.90 -0.20
C ARG A 195 -7.35 -22.80 -0.13
N LYS A 196 -8.16 -22.71 -1.18
CA LYS A 196 -9.38 -21.88 -1.20
C LYS A 196 -10.50 -22.67 -0.56
N MET A 197 -11.15 -22.07 0.44
CA MET A 197 -12.34 -22.62 1.07
C MET A 197 -13.58 -22.05 0.39
N PRO A 198 -14.56 -22.88 0.01
CA PRO A 198 -15.82 -22.40 -0.54
C PRO A 198 -16.62 -21.64 0.52
N LYS A 199 -17.44 -20.67 0.11
CA LYS A 199 -18.41 -20.03 1.02
C LYS A 199 -19.36 -21.09 1.60
N VAL A 200 -19.31 -21.28 2.91
CA VAL A 200 -20.37 -21.97 3.65
C VAL A 200 -21.43 -20.93 3.97
N PHE A 201 -22.44 -20.79 3.12
CA PHE A 201 -23.64 -20.03 3.48
C PHE A 201 -24.38 -20.83 4.57
N GLY A 202 -24.11 -20.53 5.84
CA GLY A 202 -25.05 -20.80 6.90
C GLY A 202 -26.26 -19.90 6.68
N GLY A 203 -27.40 -20.48 6.33
CA GLY A 203 -28.65 -19.74 6.23
C GLY A 203 -28.98 -19.07 7.56
N LEU A 204 -29.12 -17.75 7.52
CA LEU A 204 -29.90 -16.97 8.46
C LEU A 204 -31.12 -16.46 7.70
#